data_AF-A0A5D0S8L1-F1
#
_entry.id   AF-A0A5D0S8L1-F1
#
_cell.length_a   1.000
_cell.length_b   1.000
_cell.length_c   1.000
_cell.angle_alpha   90.00
_cell.angle_beta   90.00
_cell.angle_gamma   90.00
#
_symmetry.space_group_name_H-M   'P 1'
#
loop_
_entity.id
_entity.type
_entity.pdbx_description
1 polymer ?
#
loop_
_entity_poly.entity_id
_entity_poly.type
_entity_poly.pdbx_seq_one_letter_code
_entity_poly.pdbx_strand_id
1 'polypeptide(L)'
;MNTIMRKSVLGIAGLAFAGGVIGGPVAAHAAIPTIDAKPVAVVHVDKPGVDKGKLMPNGTHGAQSRINLNDEQTANVKAIIAATKKSDMNERAAVISIATSLQESKLENLGHLGDANDHDSLGLFQQRPTSGWGTPEQIT
;
A
#
# COMPACT_ATOMS: atom_id res chain seq x y z
N MET A 1 -33.49 6.90 -40.59
CA MET A 1 -34.45 7.03 -39.47
C MET A 1 -34.27 5.87 -38.52
N ASN A 2 -34.40 6.18 -37.22
CA ASN A 2 -34.42 5.32 -36.03
C ASN A 2 -33.09 5.03 -35.29
N THR A 3 -32.90 5.88 -34.29
CA THR A 3 -32.18 5.80 -33.02
C THR A 3 -32.29 4.47 -32.28
N ILE A 4 -31.20 3.96 -31.71
CA ILE A 4 -31.23 3.16 -30.48
C ILE A 4 -30.07 3.59 -29.56
N MET A 5 -30.42 4.26 -28.46
CA MET A 5 -29.54 4.52 -27.31
C MET A 5 -29.21 3.22 -26.58
N ARG A 6 -27.96 3.05 -26.15
CA ARG A 6 -27.62 2.13 -25.05
C ARG A 6 -26.82 2.87 -23.98
N LYS A 7 -27.51 3.20 -22.89
CA LYS A 7 -26.92 3.50 -21.59
C LYS A 7 -26.60 2.16 -20.93
N SER A 8 -25.35 1.95 -20.52
CA SER A 8 -24.99 0.82 -19.66
C SER A 8 -24.45 1.39 -18.35
N VAL A 9 -25.32 1.39 -17.34
CA VAL A 9 -24.99 1.56 -15.93
C VAL A 9 -24.56 0.18 -15.44
N LEU A 10 -23.27 0.01 -15.13
CA LEU A 10 -22.78 -1.20 -14.46
C LEU A 10 -22.78 -0.91 -12.95
N GLY A 11 -23.80 -1.42 -12.26
CA GLY A 11 -23.88 -1.39 -10.81
C GLY A 11 -22.91 -2.42 -10.21
N ILE A 12 -22.06 -1.98 -9.29
CA ILE A 12 -21.25 -2.88 -8.46
C ILE A 12 -22.15 -3.37 -7.33
N ALA A 13 -22.56 -4.63 -7.40
CA ALA A 13 -23.16 -5.34 -6.28
C ALA A 13 -22.04 -5.68 -5.27
N GLY A 14 -22.20 -5.22 -4.04
CA GLY A 14 -21.30 -5.54 -2.94
C GLY A 14 -21.33 -7.03 -2.60
N LEU A 15 -20.17 -7.67 -2.61
CA LEU A 15 -20.00 -9.05 -2.18
C LEU A 15 -19.70 -9.07 -0.67
N ALA A 16 -20.70 -9.43 0.12
CA ALA A 16 -20.56 -9.70 1.54
C ALA A 16 -20.00 -11.13 1.72
N PHE A 17 -18.82 -11.26 2.34
CA PHE A 17 -18.30 -12.54 2.79
C PHE A 17 -19.03 -12.96 4.07
N ALA A 18 -20.03 -13.83 3.94
CA ALA A 18 -20.58 -14.61 5.05
C ALA A 18 -19.81 -15.94 5.15
N GLY A 19 -19.42 -16.30 6.37
CA GLY A 19 -18.45 -17.34 6.67
C GLY A 19 -18.84 -18.76 6.31
N GLY A 20 -17.82 -19.61 6.13
CA GLY A 20 -17.92 -21.05 6.13
C GLY A 20 -16.65 -21.65 6.73
N VAL A 21 -16.77 -22.29 7.89
CA VAL A 21 -15.74 -23.19 8.44
C VAL A 21 -16.26 -24.61 8.29
N ILE A 22 -15.42 -25.45 7.70
CA ILE A 22 -15.64 -26.87 7.41
C ILE A 22 -15.75 -27.68 8.71
N GLY A 23 -16.64 -28.68 8.70
CA GLY A 23 -17.16 -29.39 9.87
C GLY A 23 -16.19 -30.31 10.63
N GLY A 24 -16.46 -30.40 11.93
CA GLY A 24 -16.00 -31.40 12.91
C GLY A 24 -17.10 -31.55 14.00
N PRO A 25 -17.10 -32.64 14.79
CA PRO A 25 -18.32 -33.28 15.27
C PRO A 25 -19.13 -32.51 16.32
N VAL A 26 -20.44 -32.71 16.22
CA VAL A 26 -21.54 -32.09 16.98
C VAL A 26 -21.39 -32.29 18.49
N ALA A 27 -21.21 -31.20 19.23
CA ALA A 27 -21.44 -31.13 20.68
C ALA A 27 -22.60 -30.16 20.93
N ALA A 28 -23.45 -30.53 21.89
CA ALA A 28 -24.78 -29.99 22.14
C ALA A 28 -24.89 -28.46 22.21
N HIS A 29 -25.98 -27.94 21.65
CA HIS A 29 -26.40 -26.55 21.69
C HIS A 29 -26.56 -26.06 23.14
N ALA A 30 -25.66 -25.18 23.59
CA ALA A 30 -25.98 -24.21 24.61
C ALA A 30 -26.41 -22.92 23.90
N ALA A 31 -27.65 -22.48 24.13
CA ALA A 31 -28.14 -21.22 23.59
C ALA A 31 -27.31 -20.06 24.16
N ILE A 32 -26.44 -19.48 23.33
CA ILE A 32 -25.77 -18.22 23.63
C ILE A 32 -26.87 -17.15 23.60
N PRO A 33 -27.03 -16.31 24.64
CA PRO A 33 -28.02 -15.26 24.62
C PRO A 33 -27.70 -14.32 23.46
N THR A 34 -28.71 -14.04 22.62
CA THR A 34 -28.63 -13.05 21.57
C THR A 34 -28.32 -11.70 22.19
N ILE A 35 -27.07 -11.26 22.07
CA ILE A 35 -26.69 -9.87 22.34
C ILE A 35 -27.37 -9.02 21.28
N ASP A 36 -28.39 -8.27 21.71
CA ASP A 36 -29.11 -7.29 20.91
C ASP A 36 -28.12 -6.18 20.54
N ALA A 37 -27.43 -6.36 19.41
CA ALA A 37 -26.46 -5.42 18.90
C ALA A 37 -27.20 -4.21 18.35
N LYS A 38 -27.49 -3.25 19.23
CA LYS A 38 -27.91 -1.91 18.80
C LYS A 38 -26.89 -1.40 17.79
N PRO A 39 -27.30 -0.93 16.60
CA PRO A 39 -26.36 -0.41 15.63
C PRO A 39 -25.62 0.77 16.26
N VAL A 40 -24.32 0.62 16.45
CA VAL A 40 -23.46 1.74 16.83
C VAL A 40 -23.40 2.64 15.62
N ALA A 41 -24.13 3.75 15.66
CA ALA A 41 -24.04 4.78 14.64
C ALA A 41 -22.57 5.20 14.53
N VAL A 42 -21.97 4.99 13.35
CA VAL A 42 -20.70 5.63 13.02
C VAL A 42 -21.01 7.13 12.99
N VAL A 43 -20.60 7.84 14.04
CA VAL A 43 -20.65 9.30 14.03
C VAL A 43 -19.58 9.75 13.04
N HIS A 44 -20.00 10.01 11.81
CA HIS A 44 -19.26 10.90 10.93
C HIS A 44 -19.32 12.28 11.56
N VAL A 45 -18.30 12.63 12.34
CA VAL A 45 -18.09 14.02 12.74
C VAL A 45 -17.58 14.73 11.49
N ASP A 46 -18.49 15.14 10.61
CA ASP A 46 -18.20 16.19 9.65
C ASP A 46 -18.03 17.47 10.48
N LYS A 47 -16.83 17.70 11.01
CA LYS A 47 -16.52 18.96 11.68
C LYS A 47 -16.36 20.02 10.59
N PRO A 48 -17.33 20.93 10.39
CA PRO A 48 -17.13 22.02 9.46
C PRO A 48 -16.07 22.92 10.09
N GLY A 49 -15.05 23.28 9.31
CA GLY A 49 -14.02 24.22 9.78
C GLY A 49 -12.80 23.60 10.44
N VAL A 50 -12.39 22.39 10.03
CA VAL A 50 -10.99 22.00 10.23
C VAL A 50 -10.13 22.90 9.33
N ASP A 51 -9.64 23.99 9.90
CA ASP A 51 -8.69 24.87 9.26
C ASP A 51 -7.40 24.08 8.98
N LYS A 52 -7.23 23.70 7.71
CA LYS A 52 -6.05 22.94 7.26
C LYS A 52 -4.75 23.72 7.48
N GLY A 53 -4.80 25.06 7.58
CA GLY A 53 -3.67 25.90 7.96
C GLY A 53 -3.31 25.78 9.44
N LYS A 54 -4.26 25.38 10.29
CA LYS A 54 -4.07 25.08 11.70
C LYS A 54 -3.72 23.60 11.97
N LEU A 55 -4.04 22.72 11.02
CA LEU A 55 -3.63 21.31 11.05
C LEU A 55 -2.16 21.07 10.70
N MET A 56 -1.50 22.05 10.08
CA MET A 56 -0.05 22.08 9.98
C MET A 56 0.43 22.94 11.15
N PRO A 57 0.62 22.35 12.35
CA PRO A 57 0.56 23.10 13.59
C PRO A 57 1.63 24.17 13.63
N ASN A 58 2.74 23.94 12.94
CA ASN A 58 3.68 24.95 12.49
C ASN A 58 4.43 24.35 11.26
N GLY A 59 5.10 25.14 10.41
CA GLY A 59 5.92 24.62 9.29
C GLY A 59 7.04 23.66 9.76
N THR A 60 7.93 23.18 8.89
CA THR A 60 9.08 22.37 9.36
C THR A 60 9.91 23.20 10.35
N HIS A 61 10.01 22.76 11.62
CA HIS A 61 10.78 23.47 12.66
C HIS A 61 12.25 23.04 12.59
N GLY A 62 13.14 24.02 12.52
CA GLY A 62 14.58 23.80 12.49
C GLY A 62 15.16 23.56 11.09
N ALA A 63 16.49 23.53 11.02
CA ALA A 63 17.22 23.30 9.77
C ALA A 63 16.84 21.93 9.19
N GLN A 64 16.41 21.91 7.92
CA GLN A 64 16.12 20.68 7.21
C GLN A 64 17.37 20.18 6.51
N SER A 65 17.71 18.90 6.73
CA SER A 65 18.72 18.22 5.93
C SER A 65 18.14 17.86 4.56
N ARG A 66 18.97 17.95 3.53
CA ARG A 66 18.63 17.56 2.17
C ARG A 66 19.69 16.62 1.65
N ILE A 67 19.28 15.71 0.78
CA ILE A 67 20.16 14.75 0.14
C ILE A 67 20.26 15.15 -1.33
N ASN A 68 21.49 15.29 -1.82
CA ASN A 68 21.71 15.45 -3.25
C ASN A 68 21.70 14.06 -3.87
N LEU A 69 20.77 13.83 -4.80
CA LEU A 69 20.69 12.59 -5.55
C LEU A 69 21.50 12.74 -6.84
N ASN A 70 22.19 11.67 -7.22
CA ASN A 70 22.76 11.57 -8.56
C ASN A 70 21.67 11.20 -9.60
N ASP A 71 22.05 11.10 -10.87
CA ASP A 71 21.12 10.80 -11.96
C ASP A 71 20.44 9.43 -11.82
N GLU A 72 21.19 8.42 -11.37
CA GLU A 72 20.68 7.06 -11.17
C GLU A 72 19.67 7.00 -10.02
N GLN A 73 20.00 7.55 -8.85
CA GLN A 73 19.10 7.65 -7.71
C GLN A 73 17.84 8.45 -8.07
N THR A 74 17.99 9.51 -8.86
CA THR A 74 16.85 10.28 -9.37
C THR A 74 15.97 9.45 -10.31
N ALA A 75 16.57 8.64 -11.18
CA ALA A 75 15.83 7.72 -12.05
C ALA A 75 15.08 6.66 -11.24
N ASN A 76 15.72 6.08 -10.21
CA ASN A 76 15.12 5.09 -9.32
C ASN A 76 13.93 5.68 -8.54
N VAL A 77 14.05 6.90 -8.01
CA VAL A 77 12.92 7.61 -7.37
C VAL A 77 11.76 7.80 -8.34
N LYS A 78 12.04 8.21 -9.59
CA LYS A 78 11.00 8.35 -10.62
C LYS A 78 10.32 7.00 -10.94
N ALA A 79 11.09 5.90 -10.98
CA ALA A 79 10.56 4.56 -11.20
C ALA A 79 9.62 4.14 -10.07
N ILE A 80 9.98 4.37 -8.80
CA ILE A 80 9.11 4.11 -7.64
C ILE A 80 7.80 4.91 -7.73
N ILE A 81 7.87 6.19 -8.08
CA ILE A 81 6.68 7.04 -8.26
C ILE A 81 5.81 6.53 -9.42
N ALA A 82 6.40 6.13 -10.53
CA ALA A 82 5.67 5.57 -11.66
C ALA A 82 4.98 4.24 -11.31
N ALA A 83 5.67 3.36 -10.58
CA ALA A 83 5.13 2.07 -10.14
C ALA A 83 3.94 2.25 -9.19
N THR A 84 4.05 3.12 -8.19
CA THR A 84 2.95 3.41 -7.25
C THR A 84 1.72 4.00 -7.94
N LYS A 85 1.92 4.91 -8.89
CA LYS A 85 0.84 5.45 -9.73
C LYS A 85 0.19 4.38 -10.61
N LYS A 86 0.99 3.51 -11.23
CA LYS A 86 0.49 2.39 -12.05
C LYS A 86 -0.36 1.42 -11.22
N SER A 87 -0.07 1.29 -9.93
CA SER A 87 -0.82 0.46 -8.98
C SER A 87 -2.00 1.19 -8.31
N ASP A 88 -2.39 2.38 -8.78
CA ASP A 88 -3.48 3.20 -8.22
C ASP A 88 -3.33 3.47 -6.71
N MET A 89 -2.07 3.57 -6.25
CA MET A 89 -1.76 3.86 -4.85
C MET A 89 -1.73 5.37 -4.61
N ASN A 90 -2.04 5.78 -3.37
CA ASN A 90 -1.94 7.17 -2.98
C ASN A 90 -0.47 7.66 -2.94
N GLU A 91 -0.27 8.98 -2.92
CA GLU A 91 1.06 9.60 -2.88
C GLU A 91 1.90 9.16 -1.67
N ARG A 92 1.23 8.84 -0.55
CA ARG A 92 1.90 8.36 0.66
C ARG A 92 2.62 7.03 0.42
N ALA A 93 2.12 6.17 -0.46
CA ALA A 93 2.80 4.95 -0.84
C ALA A 93 4.16 5.24 -1.48
N ALA A 94 4.23 6.19 -2.42
CA ALA A 94 5.49 6.60 -3.04
C ALA A 94 6.49 7.14 -1.99
N VAL A 95 6.02 7.98 -1.06
CA VAL A 95 6.86 8.53 0.02
C VAL A 95 7.43 7.41 0.89
N ILE A 96 6.61 6.44 1.30
CA ILE A 96 7.06 5.30 2.10
C ILE A 96 8.07 4.47 1.31
N SER A 97 7.76 4.13 0.05
CA SER A 97 8.66 3.33 -0.79
C SER A 97 10.01 4.00 -1.02
N ILE A 98 10.03 5.32 -1.26
CA ILE A 98 11.28 6.09 -1.39
C ILE A 98 12.04 6.08 -0.06
N ALA A 99 11.38 6.32 1.07
CA ALA A 99 12.03 6.32 2.38
C ALA A 99 12.61 4.95 2.75
N THR A 100 11.88 3.87 2.47
CA THR A 100 12.36 2.50 2.66
C THR A 100 13.56 2.23 1.76
N SER A 101 13.47 2.50 0.46
CA SER A 101 14.59 2.25 -0.45
C SER A 101 15.82 3.08 -0.12
N LEU A 102 15.64 4.31 0.37
CA LEU A 102 16.75 5.12 0.88
C LEU A 102 17.43 4.47 2.08
N GLN A 103 16.66 3.88 3.01
CA GLN A 103 17.20 3.22 4.20
C GLN A 103 17.89 1.88 3.87
N GLU A 104 17.35 1.13 2.92
CA GLU A 104 17.85 -0.20 2.57
C GLU A 104 19.05 -0.15 1.62
N SER A 105 19.04 0.74 0.63
CA SER A 105 20.04 0.74 -0.46
C SER A 105 20.55 2.12 -0.84
N LYS A 106 20.17 3.19 -0.12
CA LYS A 106 20.45 4.58 -0.53
C LYS A 106 19.92 4.92 -1.93
N LEU A 107 18.82 4.28 -2.34
CA LEU A 107 18.22 4.39 -3.68
C LEU A 107 19.10 3.83 -4.82
N GLU A 108 20.06 2.96 -4.50
CA GLU A 108 20.91 2.27 -5.47
C GLU A 108 20.30 0.89 -5.79
N ASN A 109 20.19 0.55 -7.06
CA ASN A 109 19.57 -0.71 -7.46
C ASN A 109 20.63 -1.83 -7.51
N LEU A 110 20.86 -2.46 -6.37
CA LEU A 110 21.96 -3.42 -6.19
C LEU A 110 21.67 -4.75 -6.92
N GLY A 111 22.43 -5.03 -7.97
CA GLY A 111 22.28 -6.22 -8.80
C GLY A 111 22.75 -7.52 -8.14
N HIS A 112 22.42 -8.64 -8.76
CA HIS A 112 22.97 -9.95 -8.41
C HIS A 112 24.41 -10.10 -8.92
N LEU A 113 25.39 -10.12 -8.03
CA LEU A 113 26.82 -10.25 -8.38
C LEU A 113 27.26 -11.71 -8.66
N GLY A 114 26.31 -12.61 -8.90
CA GLY A 114 26.57 -14.05 -9.10
C GLY A 114 27.14 -14.70 -7.85
N ASP A 115 28.06 -15.66 -8.03
CA ASP A 115 28.70 -16.39 -6.93
C ASP A 115 29.51 -15.49 -5.97
N ALA A 116 29.82 -14.26 -6.39
CA ALA A 116 30.51 -13.27 -5.56
C ALA A 116 29.56 -12.53 -4.60
N ASN A 117 28.25 -12.76 -4.70
CA ASN A 117 27.27 -12.20 -3.77
C ASN A 117 27.11 -13.16 -2.58
N ASP A 118 27.67 -12.80 -1.43
CA ASP A 118 27.55 -13.56 -0.19
C ASP A 118 26.18 -13.38 0.51
N HIS A 119 25.33 -12.52 -0.05
CA HIS A 119 24.01 -12.20 0.46
C HIS A 119 22.91 -12.39 -0.58
N ASP A 120 21.71 -12.79 -0.11
CA ASP A 120 20.52 -12.96 -0.96
C ASP A 120 19.68 -11.68 -1.11
N SER A 121 20.09 -10.57 -0.49
CA SER A 121 19.35 -9.30 -0.56
C SER A 121 19.74 -8.52 -1.81
N LEU A 122 18.75 -8.14 -2.63
CA LEU A 122 18.94 -7.50 -3.93
C LEU A 122 18.03 -6.26 -4.09
N GLY A 123 18.47 -5.37 -4.98
CA GLY A 123 17.71 -4.25 -5.50
C GLY A 123 17.41 -3.12 -4.51
N LEU A 124 16.52 -2.23 -4.94
CA LEU A 124 16.18 -0.99 -4.23
C LEU A 124 15.68 -1.20 -2.79
N PHE A 125 15.00 -2.32 -2.54
CA PHE A 125 14.40 -2.63 -1.24
C PHE A 125 15.11 -3.78 -0.51
N GLN A 126 16.28 -4.21 -0.99
CA GLN A 126 17.05 -5.31 -0.40
C GLN A 126 16.23 -6.60 -0.22
N GLN A 127 15.39 -6.88 -1.21
CA GLN A 127 14.45 -8.01 -1.22
C GLN A 127 15.20 -9.33 -1.38
N ARG A 128 14.60 -10.42 -0.87
CA ARG A 128 15.23 -11.74 -0.84
C ARG A 128 14.48 -12.74 -1.74
N PRO A 129 15.06 -13.14 -2.89
CA PRO A 129 14.52 -14.21 -3.72
C PRO A 129 14.26 -15.51 -2.94
N THR A 130 15.15 -15.91 -2.04
CA THR A 130 14.96 -17.14 -1.23
C THR A 130 13.75 -17.06 -0.30
N SER A 131 13.27 -15.85 0.00
CA SER A 131 12.07 -15.60 0.81
C SER A 131 10.81 -15.41 -0.04
N GLY A 132 10.89 -15.63 -1.36
CA GLY A 132 9.73 -15.61 -2.27
C GLY A 132 9.32 -14.21 -2.76
N TRP A 133 10.20 -13.22 -2.70
CA TRP A 133 9.89 -11.84 -3.14
C TRP A 133 9.91 -11.65 -4.67
N GLY A 134 10.48 -12.60 -5.42
CA GLY A 134 10.61 -12.57 -6.88
C GLY A 134 11.94 -13.19 -7.33
N THR A 135 12.13 -13.34 -8.63
CA THR A 135 13.45 -13.67 -9.20
C THR A 135 14.37 -12.44 -9.15
N PRO A 136 15.70 -12.60 -9.20
CA PRO A 136 16.63 -11.47 -9.27
C PRO A 136 16.23 -10.42 -10.32
N GLU A 137 15.86 -10.86 -11.53
CA GLU A 137 15.47 -9.98 -12.64
C GLU A 137 14.15 -9.22 -12.41
N GLN A 138 13.31 -9.68 -11.48
CA GLN A 138 12.06 -9.00 -11.13
C GLN A 138 12.27 -7.90 -10.09
N ILE A 139 13.34 -8.01 -9.30
CA ILE A 139 13.58 -7.16 -8.12
C ILE A 139 14.79 -6.24 -8.27
N THR A 140 15.55 -6.38 -9.37
CA THR A 140 16.63 -5.48 -9.83
C THR A 140 16.34 -5.01 -11.24
#